data_AF-A0A7S3BYV9-F1
#
_entry.id   AF-A0A7S3BYV9-F1
#
_cell.length_a   1.000
_cell.length_b   1.000
_cell.length_c   1.000
_cell.angle_alpha   90.00
_cell.angle_beta   90.00
_cell.angle_gamma   90.00
#
_symmetry.space_group_name_H-M   'P 1'
#
loop_
_entity.id
_entity.type
_entity.pdbx_description
1 polymer ?
#
loop_
_entity_poly.entity_id
_entity_poly.type
_entity_poly.pdbx_seq_one_letter_code
_entity_poly.pdbx_strand_id
1 'polypeptide(L)'
;GGQEGGQGGSPPYDYDDPSIYNVETLIADRYVKGRRRFLVRWQGYSPENDTWEDEANILDRQLVTAFDEAKRQRRGKKRPRSRHSAERMAESAESAELITNGQAVEV
;
A
#
# COMPACT_ATOMS: atom_id res chain seq x y z
N GLY A 1 8.94 -51.09 26.00
CA GLY A 1 8.32 -49.77 25.83
C GLY A 1 9.44 -48.76 25.85
N GLY A 2 9.67 -47.97 24.82
CA GLY A 2 8.70 -47.06 24.20
C GLY A 2 9.04 -45.66 24.71
N GLN A 3 10.00 -44.99 24.07
CA GLN A 3 10.30 -43.58 24.25
C GLN A 3 10.07 -42.90 22.91
N GLU A 4 8.81 -42.65 22.59
CA GLU A 4 8.42 -41.73 21.52
C GLU A 4 8.24 -40.35 22.17
N GLY A 5 9.36 -39.65 22.36
CA GLY A 5 9.35 -38.25 22.75
C GLY A 5 8.84 -37.42 21.57
N GLY A 6 7.54 -37.14 21.57
CA GLY A 6 6.91 -36.24 20.63
C GLY A 6 7.59 -34.87 20.70
N GLN A 7 8.24 -34.48 19.60
CA GLN A 7 8.64 -33.10 19.38
C GLN A 7 7.36 -32.29 19.18
N GLY A 8 6.74 -31.88 20.29
CA GLY A 8 5.81 -30.78 20.32
C GLY A 8 6.61 -29.54 19.96
N GLY A 9 6.77 -29.31 18.66
CA GLY A 9 7.49 -28.14 18.15
C GLY A 9 6.79 -26.92 18.68
N SER A 10 7.44 -26.21 19.60
CA SER A 10 7.06 -24.85 19.95
C SER A 10 6.85 -24.08 18.65
N PRO A 11 5.83 -23.21 18.57
CA PRO A 11 5.73 -22.29 17.44
C PRO A 11 7.09 -21.59 17.28
N PRO A 12 7.50 -21.25 16.04
CA PRO A 12 8.80 -20.64 15.79
C PRO A 12 9.01 -19.27 16.47
N TYR A 13 8.01 -18.80 17.21
CA TYR A 13 8.04 -17.57 18.00
C TYR A 13 7.49 -17.88 19.40
N ASP A 14 8.33 -17.63 20.40
CA ASP A 14 7.87 -17.55 21.78
C ASP A 14 7.04 -16.27 21.91
N TYR A 15 5.71 -16.38 21.99
CA TYR A 15 4.82 -15.23 22.18
C TYR A 15 5.04 -14.52 23.53
N ASP A 16 5.76 -15.17 24.44
CA ASP A 16 6.21 -14.59 25.72
C ASP A 16 7.57 -13.87 25.60
N ASP A 17 8.21 -13.90 24.42
CA ASP A 17 9.46 -13.19 24.21
C ASP A 17 9.23 -11.67 24.32
N PRO A 18 10.02 -10.97 25.16
CA PRO A 18 9.81 -9.55 25.44
C PRO A 18 10.08 -8.61 24.25
N SER A 19 10.57 -9.13 23.12
CA SER A 19 10.73 -8.40 21.86
C SER A 19 9.52 -8.52 20.92
N ILE A 20 8.52 -9.35 21.27
CA ILE A 20 7.26 -9.46 20.54
C ILE A 20 6.24 -8.52 21.15
N TYR A 21 5.66 -7.67 20.31
CA TYR A 21 4.67 -6.67 20.73
C TYR A 21 3.39 -6.79 19.89
N ASN A 22 2.25 -6.53 20.51
CA ASN A 22 0.97 -6.50 19.81
C ASN A 22 0.85 -5.27 18.90
N VAL A 23 0.43 -5.50 17.66
CA VAL A 23 0.15 -4.46 16.67
C VAL A 23 -1.35 -4.17 16.66
N GLU A 24 -1.72 -2.88 16.71
CA GLU A 24 -3.11 -2.45 16.51
C GLU A 24 -3.44 -2.45 15.01
N THR A 25 -2.59 -1.82 14.17
CA THR A 25 -2.80 -1.77 12.72
C THR A 25 -1.53 -1.33 11.96
N LEU A 26 -1.50 -1.57 10.65
CA LEU A 26 -0.49 -1.01 9.75
C LEU A 26 -1.00 0.29 9.14
N ILE A 27 -0.22 1.36 9.27
CA ILE A 27 -0.64 2.72 8.90
C ILE A 27 -0.19 3.09 7.49
N ALA A 28 1.04 2.73 7.13
CA ALA A 28 1.64 3.06 5.84
C ALA A 28 2.67 2.01 5.43
N ASP A 29 3.05 1.99 4.16
CA ASP A 29 4.16 1.20 3.64
C ASP A 29 5.09 2.04 2.77
N ARG A 30 6.37 1.65 2.73
CA ARG A 30 7.38 2.23 1.86
C ARG A 30 8.39 1.18 1.41
N TYR A 31 9.10 1.48 0.33
CA TYR A 31 10.24 0.67 -0.11
C TYR A 31 11.54 1.44 0.13
N VAL A 32 12.47 0.83 0.85
CA VAL A 32 13.81 1.38 1.13
C VAL A 32 14.83 0.34 0.72
N LYS A 33 15.72 0.68 -0.21
CA LYS A 33 16.75 -0.24 -0.75
C LYS A 33 16.17 -1.60 -1.21
N GLY A 34 15.00 -1.56 -1.87
CA GLY A 34 14.31 -2.76 -2.35
C GLY A 34 13.58 -3.58 -1.27
N ARG A 35 13.65 -3.18 0.00
CA ARG A 35 12.94 -3.84 1.11
C ARG A 35 11.66 -3.09 1.45
N ARG A 36 10.57 -3.82 1.61
CA ARG A 36 9.29 -3.27 2.04
C ARG A 36 9.30 -3.08 3.56
N ARG A 37 8.84 -1.91 4.00
CA ARG A 37 8.67 -1.54 5.41
C ARG A 37 7.27 -1.04 5.67
N PHE A 38 6.76 -1.30 6.86
CA PHE A 38 5.47 -0.84 7.33
C PHE A 38 5.63 0.10 8.52
N LEU A 39 4.81 1.17 8.54
CA LEU A 39 4.62 1.99 9.72
C LEU A 39 3.59 1.29 10.61
N VAL A 40 4.03 0.86 11.79
CA VAL A 40 3.26 0.05 12.72
C VAL A 40 2.65 0.94 13.79
N ARG A 41 1.33 0.84 14.01
CA ARG A 41 0.68 1.36 15.22
C ARG A 41 0.69 0.26 16.27
N TRP A 42 1.38 0.50 17.38
CA TRP A 42 1.47 -0.45 18.48
C TRP A 42 0.24 -0.37 19.39
N GLN A 43 -0.23 -1.53 19.86
CA GLN A 43 -1.40 -1.63 20.73
C GLN A 43 -1.14 -0.87 22.05
N GLY A 44 -1.98 0.11 22.35
CA GLY A 44 -1.90 0.88 23.60
C GLY A 44 -0.84 1.99 23.61
N TYR A 45 -0.18 2.27 22.48
CA TYR A 45 0.78 3.36 22.34
C TYR A 45 0.23 4.50 21.46
N SER A 46 0.80 5.69 21.61
CA SER A 46 0.39 6.86 20.81
C SER A 46 1.04 6.80 19.41
N PRO A 47 0.51 7.58 18.43
CA PRO A 47 1.09 7.68 17.08
C PRO A 47 2.55 8.13 17.06
N GLU A 48 3.04 8.74 18.13
CA GLU A 48 4.43 9.19 18.27
C GLU A 48 5.41 8.02 18.45
N ASN A 49 4.89 6.87 18.87
CA ASN A 49 5.65 5.63 19.00
C ASN A 49 5.58 4.75 17.74
N ASP A 50 4.87 5.18 16.69
CA ASP A 50 4.77 4.41 15.46
C ASP A 50 6.16 4.24 14.83
N THR A 51 6.56 2.99 14.55
CA THR A 51 7.90 2.67 14.01
C THR A 51 7.83 2.04 12.63
N TRP A 52 8.93 2.15 11.87
CA TRP A 52 9.06 1.55 10.55
C TRP A 52 9.73 0.19 10.62
N GLU A 53 8.93 -0.87 10.66
CA GLU A 53 9.39 -2.25 10.71
C GLU A 53 9.54 -2.86 9.31
N ASP A 54 10.50 -3.77 9.13
CA ASP A 54 10.62 -4.54 7.88
C ASP A 54 9.44 -5.52 7.76
N GLU A 55 9.02 -5.87 6.53
CA GLU A 55 7.93 -6.83 6.32
C GLU A 55 8.15 -8.16 7.05
N ALA A 56 9.41 -8.58 7.19
CA ALA A 56 9.79 -9.80 7.90
C ALA A 56 9.53 -9.74 9.42
N ASN A 57 9.42 -8.54 10.02
CA ASN A 57 9.10 -8.36 11.43
C ASN A 57 7.58 -8.45 11.70
N ILE A 58 6.74 -8.40 10.66
CA ILE A 58 5.29 -8.52 10.80
C ILE A 58 4.91 -10.00 10.82
N LEU A 59 4.77 -10.54 12.03
CA LEU A 59 4.49 -11.96 12.25
C LEU A 59 3.09 -12.38 11.77
N ASP A 60 2.12 -11.49 11.88
CA ASP A 60 0.76 -11.73 11.41
C ASP A 60 0.56 -11.26 9.96
N ARG A 61 0.51 -12.20 9.02
CA ARG A 61 0.30 -11.93 7.59
C ARG A 61 -1.10 -11.41 7.28
N GLN A 62 -2.07 -11.57 8.18
CA GLN A 62 -3.40 -10.99 8.01
C GLN A 62 -3.35 -9.47 8.09
N LEU A 63 -2.48 -8.88 8.92
CA LEU A 63 -2.29 -7.43 8.98
C LEU A 63 -1.82 -6.87 7.62
N VAL A 64 -0.84 -7.54 7.00
CA VAL A 64 -0.32 -7.17 5.68
C VAL A 64 -1.41 -7.29 4.62
N THR A 65 -2.15 -8.40 4.63
CA THR A 65 -3.25 -8.65 3.70
C THR A 65 -4.33 -7.58 3.82
N ALA A 66 -4.85 -7.34 5.03
CA ALA A 66 -5.86 -6.33 5.29
C ALA A 66 -5.40 -4.93 4.87
N PHE A 67 -4.14 -4.59 5.15
CA PHE A 67 -3.55 -3.32 4.72
C PHE A 67 -3.53 -3.17 3.19
N ASP A 68 -3.06 -4.20 2.47
CA ASP A 68 -2.98 -4.18 1.01
C ASP A 68 -4.36 -4.13 0.35
N GLU A 69 -5.34 -4.83 0.92
CA GLU A 69 -6.72 -4.76 0.48
C GLU A 69 -7.32 -3.38 0.70
N ALA A 70 -7.17 -2.79 1.89
CA ALA A 70 -7.64 -1.45 2.18
C ALA A 70 -6.98 -0.41 1.26
N LYS A 71 -5.67 -0.53 1.03
CA LYS A 71 -4.91 0.33 0.10
C LYS A 71 -5.44 0.20 -1.33
N ARG A 72 -5.71 -1.02 -1.80
CA ARG A 72 -6.30 -1.28 -3.13
C ARG A 72 -7.69 -0.66 -3.27
N GLN A 73 -8.54 -0.80 -2.26
CA GLN A 73 -9.88 -0.21 -2.26
C GLN A 73 -9.84 1.31 -2.29
N ARG A 74 -8.93 1.96 -1.56
CA ARG A 74 -8.73 3.42 -1.58
C ARG A 74 -8.24 3.91 -2.94
N ARG A 75 -7.39 3.15 -3.63
CA ARG A 75 -6.94 3.46 -5.01
C ARG A 75 -8.04 3.28 -6.05
N GLY A 76 -8.86 2.23 -5.91
CA GLY A 76 -9.99 1.96 -6.82
C GLY A 76 -11.20 2.89 -6.63
N LYS A 77 -11.32 3.57 -5.49
CA LYS A 77 -12.33 4.60 -5.24
C LYS A 77 -11.94 5.99 -5.76
N LYS A 78 -10.80 6.16 -6.44
CA LYS A 78 -10.61 7.36 -7.28
C LYS A 78 -11.69 7.30 -8.36
N ARG A 79 -12.77 8.04 -8.12
CA ARG A 79 -13.89 8.28 -9.03
C ARG A 79 -13.32 8.31 -10.46
N PRO A 80 -13.89 7.59 -11.44
CA PRO A 80 -13.54 7.88 -12.82
C PRO A 80 -13.66 9.39 -12.96
N ARG A 81 -12.59 10.06 -13.42
CA ARG A 81 -12.64 11.48 -13.74
C ARG A 81 -13.95 11.67 -14.49
N SER A 82 -14.84 12.50 -13.94
CA SER A 82 -16.17 12.65 -14.51
C SER A 82 -16.02 12.81 -16.02
N ARG A 83 -16.83 12.07 -16.79
CA ARG A 83 -16.89 12.18 -18.26
C ARG A 83 -16.92 13.64 -18.76
N HIS A 84 -17.43 14.55 -17.93
CA HIS A 84 -17.42 16.00 -18.14
C HIS A 84 -16.03 16.66 -18.30
N SER A 85 -14.92 16.04 -17.88
CA SER A 85 -13.56 16.59 -18.11
C SER A 85 -12.92 16.07 -19.39
N ALA A 86 -13.33 14.91 -19.90
CA ALA A 86 -12.82 14.36 -21.16
C ALA A 86 -13.56 14.97 -22.35
N GLU A 87 -14.87 15.25 -22.19
CA GLU A 87 -15.70 15.84 -23.25
C GLU A 87 -15.31 17.30 -23.54
N ARG A 88 -14.97 18.10 -22.51
CA ARG A 88 -14.46 19.48 -22.70
C ARG A 88 -13.08 19.56 -23.36
N MET A 89 -12.29 18.49 -23.37
CA MET A 89 -11.00 18.46 -24.08
C MET A 89 -11.15 18.02 -25.54
N ALA A 90 -12.12 17.14 -25.84
CA ALA A 90 -12.41 16.72 -27.21
C ALA A 90 -13.11 17.83 -28.01
N GLU A 91 -14.06 18.54 -27.41
CA GLU A 91 -14.79 19.62 -28.10
C GLU A 91 -13.92 20.88 -28.31
N SER A 92 -12.92 21.12 -27.45
CA SER A 92 -11.96 22.22 -27.61
C SER A 92 -10.87 21.94 -28.65
N ALA A 93 -10.63 20.67 -29.01
CA ALA A 93 -9.66 20.29 -30.04
C ALA A 93 -10.28 20.37 -31.44
N GLU A 94 -11.58 20.09 -31.58
CA GLU A 94 -12.27 20.13 -32.87
C GLU A 94 -12.56 21.57 -33.35
N SER A 95 -12.76 22.52 -32.44
CA SER A 95 -12.94 23.94 -32.81
C SER A 95 -11.66 24.71 -33.18
N ALA A 96 -10.47 24.11 -32.99
CA ALA A 96 -9.20 24.74 -33.34
C ALA A 96 -8.77 24.50 -34.80
N GLU A 97 -9.39 23.56 -35.51
CA GLU A 97 -9.03 23.22 -36.90
C GLU A 97 -9.77 24.05 -37.96
N LEU A 98 -10.48 25.11 -37.57
CA LEU A 98 -11.21 25.99 -38.50
C LEU A 98 -10.65 27.41 -38.63
N ILE A 99 -9.44 27.67 -38.13
CA ILE A 99 -8.74 28.94 -38.37
C ILE A 99 -7.63 28.78 -39.41
N THR A 100 -7.99 29.25 -40.60
CA THR A 100 -7.18 29.88 -41.64
C THR A 100 -6.43 28.95 -42.60
N ASN A 101 -7.06 28.75 -43.75
CA ASN A 101 -6.40 28.80 -45.05
C ASN A 101 -5.44 30.01 -45.10
N GLY A 102 -4.15 29.77 -45.31
CA GLY A 102 -3.18 30.86 -45.40
C GLY A 102 -1.74 30.41 -45.56
N GLN A 103 -1.43 29.79 -46.70
CA GLN A 103 -0.15 29.90 -47.44
C GLN A 103 1.13 30.20 -46.63
N ALA A 104 2.02 29.21 -46.51
CA ALA A 104 3.42 29.44 -46.20
C ALA A 104 4.27 28.75 -47.27
N VAL A 105 5.04 29.55 -48.02
CA VAL A 105 6.01 29.16 -49.04
C VAL A 105 7.31 28.70 -48.37
N GLU A 106 7.90 27.62 -48.88
CA GLU A 106 9.21 27.12 -48.47
C GLU A 106 10.32 28.07 -48.95
N VAL A 107 11.35 28.27 -48.11
CA VAL A 107 12.66 28.86 -48.49
C VAL A 107 13.76 27.84 -48.28
#